data_AF-A0ABD5XBB4-F1
#
_entry.id   AF-A0ABD5XBB4-F1
#
_cell.length_a   1.000
_cell.length_b   1.000
_cell.length_c   1.000
_cell.angle_alpha   90.00
_cell.angle_beta   90.00
_cell.angle_gamma   90.00
#
_symmetry.space_group_name_H-M   'P 1'
#
loop_
_entity.id
_entity.type
_entity.pdbx_description
1 polymer ?
#
loop_
_entity_poly.entity_id
_entity_poly.type
_entity_poly.pdbx_seq_one_letter_code
_entity_poly.pdbx_strand_id
1 'polypeptide(L)' 'MERGGDLHERVKEYARENGIRHPRAYRELIEQGLETDGNDD' A
#
# COMPACT_ATOMS: atom_id res chain seq x y z
N MET A 1 -14.73 12.77 7.14
CA MET A 1 -14.14 11.42 7.19
C MET A 1 -13.64 11.13 5.79
N GLU A 2 -12.34 11.15 5.49
CA GLU A 2 -11.83 10.59 4.22
C GLU A 2 -10.31 10.40 4.26
N ARG A 3 -9.80 9.66 5.26
CA ARG A 3 -8.40 9.15 5.25
C ARG A 3 -8.25 7.86 4.42
N GLY A 4 -9.35 7.36 3.83
CA GLY A 4 -9.38 6.12 3.04
C GLY A 4 -9.13 6.29 1.54
N GLY A 5 -9.04 7.54 1.04
CA GLY A 5 -8.87 7.84 -0.39
C GLY A 5 -7.46 7.53 -0.91
N ASP A 6 -6.43 8.12 -0.29
CA ASP A 6 -5.03 8.04 -0.74
C ASP A 6 -4.47 6.62 -0.79
N LEU A 7 -4.69 5.81 0.26
CA LEU A 7 -4.16 4.44 0.28
C LEU A 7 -4.81 3.59 -0.81
N HIS A 8 -6.10 3.77 -1.05
CA HIS A 8 -6.81 3.01 -2.06
C HIS A 8 -6.35 3.36 -3.49
N GLU A 9 -6.03 4.63 -3.76
CA GLU A 9 -5.48 5.07 -5.03
C GLU A 9 -4.05 4.55 -5.24
N ARG A 10 -3.18 4.67 -4.24
CA ARG A 10 -1.81 4.13 -4.29
C ARG A 10 -1.80 2.62 -4.50
N VAL A 11 -2.73 1.88 -3.90
CA VAL A 11 -2.87 0.43 -4.12
C VAL A 11 -3.31 0.12 -5.55
N LYS A 12 -4.19 0.93 -6.16
CA LYS A 12 -4.59 0.75 -7.57
C LYS A 12 -3.42 0.92 -8.51
N GLU A 13 -2.65 1.97 -8.31
CA GLU A 13 -1.47 2.27 -9.12
C GLU A 13 -0.43 1.17 -8.98
N TYR A 14 -0.07 0.80 -7.74
CA TYR A 14 0.87 -0.27 -7.46
C TYR A 14 0.44 -1.63 -8.04
N ALA A 15 -0.85 -1.97 -7.93
CA ALA A 15 -1.40 -3.19 -8.51
C ALA A 15 -1.28 -3.20 -10.04
N ARG A 16 -1.54 -2.06 -10.70
CA ARG A 16 -1.43 -1.91 -12.16
C ARG A 16 0.02 -2.01 -12.61
N GLU A 17 0.93 -1.32 -11.96
CA GLU A 17 2.36 -1.30 -12.32
C GLU A 17 3.02 -2.68 -12.17
N ASN A 18 2.64 -3.40 -11.12
CA ASN A 18 3.21 -4.72 -10.83
C ASN A 18 2.41 -5.89 -11.44
N GLY A 19 1.27 -5.61 -12.09
CA GLY A 19 0.40 -6.64 -12.65
C GLY A 19 -0.16 -7.61 -11.62
N ILE A 20 -0.32 -7.18 -10.37
CA ILE A 20 -0.79 -8.01 -9.25
C ILE A 20 -2.23 -7.68 -8.86
N ARG A 21 -2.88 -8.60 -8.13
CA ARG A 21 -4.24 -8.38 -7.63
C ARG A 21 -4.26 -7.36 -6.49
N HIS A 22 -5.29 -6.52 -6.48
CA HIS A 22 -5.57 -5.51 -5.45
C HIS A 22 -5.34 -5.95 -3.98
N PRO A 23 -5.88 -7.10 -3.51
CA PRO A 23 -5.64 -7.54 -2.13
C PRO A 23 -4.15 -7.83 -1.83
N ARG A 24 -3.40 -8.30 -2.83
CA ARG A 24 -1.95 -8.52 -2.70
C ARG A 24 -1.20 -7.20 -2.64
N ALA A 25 -1.55 -6.25 -3.51
CA ALA A 25 -1.00 -4.89 -3.50
C ALA A 25 -1.27 -4.15 -2.17
N TYR A 26 -2.47 -4.32 -1.59
CA TYR A 26 -2.83 -3.72 -0.31
C TYR A 26 -1.93 -4.23 0.81
N ARG A 27 -1.69 -5.53 0.85
CA ARG A 27 -0.80 -6.16 1.81
C ARG A 27 0.64 -5.68 1.66
N GLU A 28 1.19 -5.70 0.44
CA GLU A 28 2.59 -5.32 0.19
C GLU A 28 2.85 -3.83 0.52
N LEU A 29 1.89 -2.94 0.25
CA LEU A 29 2.02 -1.52 0.59
C LEU A 29 1.88 -1.25 2.09
N ILE A 30 1.05 -2.02 2.78
CA ILE A 30 1.01 -1.96 4.25
C ILE A 30 2.33 -2.46 4.83
N GLU A 31 2.85 -3.60 4.35
CA GLU A 31 4.14 -4.14 4.79
C GLU A 31 5.27 -3.13 4.53
N GLN A 32 5.40 -2.58 3.32
CA GLN A 32 6.40 -1.54 3.02
C GLN A 32 6.22 -0.26 3.85
N GLY A 33 4.97 0.16 4.10
CA GLY A 33 4.65 1.34 4.91
C GLY A 33 4.94 1.14 6.39
N LEU A 34 4.72 -0.07 6.91
CA LEU A 34 5.09 -0.44 8.29
C LEU A 34 6.61 -0.65 8.43
N GLU A 35 7.27 -1.24 7.43
CA GLU A 35 8.73 -1.40 7.43
C GLU A 35 9.46 -0.05 7.41
N THR A 36 8.85 0.98 6.85
CA THR A 36 9.39 2.35 6.86
C THR A 36 9.19 3.05 8.22
N ASP A 37 8.16 2.69 8.99
CA ASP A 37 7.84 3.27 10.32
C ASP A 37 8.45 2.47 11.48
N GLY A 38 8.76 1.19 11.27
CA GLY A 38 9.26 0.26 12.28
C GLY A 38 10.78 0.18 12.42
N ASN A 39 11.54 1.10 11.81
CA ASN A 39 13.01 1.14 11.88
C ASN A 39 13.49 2.46 12.52
N ASP A 40 12.95 2.76 13.71
CA ASP A 40 13.53 3.70 14.68
C ASP A 40 13.99 2.83 15.87
N ASP A 41 15.26 2.42 15.84
CA ASP A 41 16.03 1.79 16.94
C ASP A 41 16.82 2.87 17.69
#